data_AF-A0A838VUE0-F1
#
_entry.id   AF-A0A838VUE0-F1
#
_cell.length_a   1.000
_cell.length_b   1.000
_cell.length_c   1.000
_cell.angle_alpha   90.00
_cell.angle_beta   90.00
_cell.angle_gamma   90.00
#
_symmetry.space_group_name_H-M   'P 1'
#
loop_
_entity.id
_entity.type
_entity.pdbx_description
1 polymer ?
#
loop_
_entity_poly.entity_id
_entity_poly.type
_entity_poly.pdbx_seq_one_letter_code
_entity_poly.pdbx_strand_id
1 'polypeptide(L)'
;MSDRKGELISSKISSYFSQAVGQYYRLIVVPVQSTTRINFRQVAESTNSRYINVNLELSGLLLELTQKQRSLKAEGLLKQIIGNTDNEVIFLEHLEILFDASLQLDPLRCLQKLARDRTIVVVWSGDMENNHLIYASAEHPEYKSYPIDGFLVVKLEQPEADFSQ
;
A
#
# COMPACT_ATOMS: atom_id res chain seq x y z
N MET A 1 5.67 -0.38 25.80
CA MET A 1 5.02 0.75 25.07
C MET A 1 4.83 0.46 23.59
N SER A 2 5.72 -0.30 22.93
CA SER A 2 5.60 -0.64 21.50
C SER A 2 4.35 -1.47 21.16
N ASP A 3 3.98 -2.45 21.99
CA ASP A 3 2.89 -3.39 21.68
C ASP A 3 1.50 -2.75 21.69
N ARG A 4 1.18 -1.91 22.68
CA ARG A 4 -0.13 -1.26 22.81
C ARG A 4 -0.45 -0.32 21.63
N LYS A 5 0.56 0.33 21.05
CA LYS A 5 0.38 1.19 19.87
C LYS A 5 0.06 0.35 18.63
N GLY A 6 0.75 -0.79 18.46
CA GLY A 6 0.47 -1.75 17.39
C GLY A 6 -0.96 -2.25 17.44
N GLU A 7 -1.43 -2.69 18.62
CA GLU A 7 -2.81 -3.18 18.82
C GLU A 7 -3.88 -2.13 18.47
N LEU A 8 -3.66 -0.87 18.83
CA LEU A 8 -4.59 0.22 18.48
C LEU A 8 -4.64 0.46 16.96
N ILE A 9 -3.48 0.42 16.29
CA ILE A 9 -3.40 0.56 14.84
C ILE A 9 -4.06 -0.64 14.14
N SER A 10 -3.79 -1.86 14.60
CA SER A 10 -4.42 -3.07 14.10
C SER A 10 -5.94 -3.00 14.23
N SER A 11 -6.42 -2.63 15.41
CA SER A 11 -7.86 -2.48 15.68
C SER A 11 -8.48 -1.38 14.82
N LYS A 12 -7.77 -0.26 14.61
CA LYS A 12 -8.22 0.82 13.75
C LYS A 12 -8.35 0.35 12.30
N ILE A 13 -7.31 -0.25 11.73
CA ILE A 13 -7.29 -0.69 10.33
C ILE A 13 -8.32 -1.81 10.10
N SER A 14 -8.39 -2.81 11.00
CA SER A 14 -9.30 -3.94 10.86
C SER A 14 -10.78 -3.53 10.92
N SER A 15 -11.11 -2.45 11.63
CA SER A 15 -12.48 -1.90 11.66
C SER A 15 -13.01 -1.47 10.28
N TYR A 16 -12.12 -1.29 9.28
CA TYR A 16 -12.49 -0.95 7.90
C TYR A 16 -12.61 -2.16 6.98
N PHE A 17 -12.21 -3.37 7.40
CA PHE A 17 -12.21 -4.54 6.51
C PHE A 17 -13.60 -4.85 5.94
N SER A 18 -14.64 -4.87 6.77
CA SER A 18 -16.01 -5.09 6.31
C SER A 18 -16.51 -3.96 5.39
N GLN A 19 -16.07 -2.72 5.60
CA GLN A 19 -16.43 -1.59 4.74
C GLN A 19 -15.74 -1.69 3.38
N ALA A 20 -14.49 -2.13 3.35
CA ALA A 20 -13.74 -2.34 2.10
C ALA A 20 -14.43 -3.37 1.21
N VAL A 21 -15.09 -4.37 1.79
CA VAL A 21 -15.84 -5.36 1.01
C VAL A 21 -16.93 -4.73 0.13
N GLY A 22 -17.57 -3.66 0.60
CA GLY A 22 -18.64 -2.96 -0.12
C GLY A 22 -18.16 -1.89 -1.10
N GLN A 23 -16.86 -1.66 -1.22
CA GLN A 23 -16.30 -0.67 -2.13
C GLN A 23 -16.16 -1.21 -3.56
N TYR A 24 -16.08 -0.30 -4.53
CA TYR A 24 -15.80 -0.68 -5.93
C TYR A 24 -14.44 -1.38 -6.06
N TYR A 25 -13.43 -0.86 -5.37
CA TYR A 25 -12.19 -1.56 -5.10
C TYR A 25 -12.13 -1.86 -3.61
N ARG A 26 -11.92 -3.13 -3.24
CA ARG A 26 -11.71 -3.58 -1.85
C ARG A 26 -10.30 -3.16 -1.36
N LEU A 27 -9.96 -1.90 -1.56
CA LEU A 27 -8.65 -1.31 -1.33
C LEU A 27 -8.75 -0.38 -0.12
N ILE A 28 -7.81 -0.54 0.81
CA ILE A 28 -7.60 0.34 1.95
C ILE A 28 -6.20 0.94 1.80
N VAL A 29 -6.12 2.25 1.67
CA VAL A 29 -4.86 2.98 1.63
C VAL A 29 -4.57 3.57 3.00
N VAL A 30 -3.37 3.31 3.52
CA VAL A 30 -2.87 3.88 4.77
C VAL A 30 -1.69 4.80 4.43
N PRO A 31 -1.93 6.11 4.26
CA PRO A 31 -0.85 7.07 4.03
C PRO A 31 0.03 7.16 5.28
N VAL A 32 1.34 7.04 5.07
CA VAL A 32 2.34 7.15 6.13
C VAL A 32 3.45 8.09 5.70
N GLN A 33 3.81 8.99 6.60
CA GLN A 33 5.00 9.82 6.46
C GLN A 33 6.25 9.00 6.78
N SER A 34 7.38 9.36 6.18
CA SER A 34 8.68 8.68 6.33
C SER A 34 9.18 8.57 7.78
N THR A 35 8.70 9.44 8.67
CA THR A 35 9.04 9.45 10.11
C THR A 35 8.24 8.41 10.92
N THR A 36 7.21 7.82 10.32
CA THR A 36 6.29 6.89 10.98
C THR A 36 6.97 5.54 11.21
N ARG A 37 7.25 5.24 12.48
CA ARG A 37 7.75 3.92 12.89
C ARG A 37 6.60 3.03 13.36
N ILE A 38 5.99 2.31 12.42
CA ILE A 38 4.95 1.31 12.67
C ILE A 38 5.40 -0.01 12.04
N ASN A 39 5.22 -1.12 12.75
CA ASN A 39 5.50 -2.45 12.23
C ASN A 39 4.23 -3.03 11.58
N PHE A 40 4.02 -2.78 10.29
CA PHE A 40 2.83 -3.26 9.59
C PHE A 40 2.80 -4.78 9.40
N ARG A 41 3.95 -5.47 9.50
CA ARG A 41 3.98 -6.94 9.56
C ARG A 41 3.28 -7.45 10.82
N GLN A 42 3.63 -6.90 11.98
CA GLN A 42 2.99 -7.26 13.25
C GLN A 42 1.48 -6.91 13.23
N VAL A 43 1.12 -5.79 12.60
CA VAL A 43 -0.28 -5.41 12.40
C VAL A 43 -1.02 -6.47 11.59
N ALA A 44 -0.49 -6.86 10.43
CA ALA A 44 -1.09 -7.90 9.58
C ALA A 44 -1.20 -9.25 10.29
N GLU A 45 -0.16 -9.67 11.03
CA GLU A 45 -0.16 -10.91 11.82
C GLU A 45 -1.27 -10.90 12.88
N SER A 46 -1.43 -9.78 13.61
CA SER A 46 -2.47 -9.64 14.63
C SER A 46 -3.90 -9.64 14.07
N THR A 47 -4.06 -9.39 12.77
CA THR A 47 -5.35 -9.43 12.06
C THR A 47 -5.50 -10.67 11.17
N ASN A 48 -4.68 -11.71 11.39
CA ASN A 48 -4.67 -12.95 10.59
C ASN A 48 -4.59 -12.70 9.08
N SER A 49 -3.86 -11.65 8.69
CA SER A 49 -3.71 -11.18 7.33
C SER A 49 -2.32 -11.51 6.80
N ARG A 50 -2.20 -11.67 5.49
CA ARG A 50 -0.88 -11.90 4.87
C ARG A 50 -0.14 -10.58 4.74
N TYR A 51 1.15 -10.57 5.06
CA TYR A 51 2.03 -9.42 4.83
C TYR A 51 2.98 -9.70 3.65
N ILE A 52 3.17 -8.69 2.78
CA ILE A 52 4.07 -8.75 1.63
C ILE A 52 4.90 -7.47 1.56
N ASN A 53 6.22 -7.63 1.49
CA ASN A 53 7.15 -6.57 1.12
C ASN A 53 7.29 -6.59 -0.41
N VAL A 54 6.66 -5.63 -1.10
CA VAL A 54 6.52 -5.65 -2.56
C VAL A 54 7.87 -5.41 -3.23
N ASN A 55 8.68 -4.47 -2.75
CA ASN A 55 10.03 -4.26 -3.25
C ASN A 55 10.85 -5.55 -3.24
N LEU A 56 10.88 -6.27 -2.12
CA LEU A 56 11.68 -7.48 -1.96
C LEU A 56 11.22 -8.58 -2.93
N GLU A 57 9.93 -8.92 -2.91
CA GLU A 57 9.37 -10.00 -3.71
C GLU A 57 9.45 -9.70 -5.22
N LEU A 58 9.10 -8.47 -5.63
CA LEU A 58 9.10 -8.10 -7.03
C LEU A 58 10.52 -7.91 -7.58
N SER A 59 11.42 -7.27 -6.83
CA SER A 59 12.81 -7.11 -7.29
C SER A 59 13.47 -8.47 -7.54
N GLY A 60 13.26 -9.45 -6.64
CA GLY A 60 13.79 -10.81 -6.81
C GLY A 60 13.37 -11.46 -8.13
N LEU A 61 12.09 -11.32 -8.53
CA LEU A 61 11.58 -11.85 -9.80
C LEU A 61 12.05 -11.07 -11.03
N LEU A 62 12.39 -9.79 -10.88
CA LEU A 62 12.84 -8.92 -11.97
C LEU A 62 14.35 -9.05 -12.28
N LEU A 63 15.16 -9.62 -11.37
CA LEU A 63 16.62 -9.75 -11.52
C LEU A 63 17.01 -10.43 -12.84
N GLU A 64 16.36 -11.54 -13.16
CA GLU A 64 16.64 -12.36 -14.34
C GLU A 64 16.02 -11.82 -15.64
N LEU A 65 15.36 -10.66 -15.59
CA LEU A 65 14.66 -10.08 -16.72
C LEU A 65 15.42 -8.90 -17.32
N THR A 66 15.47 -8.86 -18.65
CA THR A 66 15.88 -7.66 -19.40
C THR A 66 14.91 -6.51 -19.17
N GLN A 67 15.34 -5.27 -19.38
CA GLN A 67 14.50 -4.08 -19.19
C GLN A 67 13.15 -4.16 -19.93
N LYS A 68 13.18 -4.63 -21.19
CA LYS A 68 11.97 -4.82 -22.01
C LYS A 68 11.03 -5.87 -21.42
N GLN A 69 11.57 -6.94 -20.82
CA GLN A 69 10.74 -7.95 -20.16
C GLN A 69 10.16 -7.44 -18.85
N ARG A 70 10.92 -6.64 -18.09
CA ARG A 70 10.45 -6.05 -16.84
C ARG A 70 9.20 -5.21 -17.06
N SER A 71 9.21 -4.28 -18.02
CA SER A 71 8.03 -3.45 -18.32
C SER A 71 6.81 -4.27 -18.78
N LEU A 72 7.03 -5.37 -19.51
CA LEU A 72 5.94 -6.23 -20.00
C LEU A 72 5.40 -7.20 -18.94
N LYS A 73 6.22 -7.61 -17.96
CA LYS A 73 5.88 -8.69 -17.01
C LYS A 73 5.59 -8.20 -15.61
N ALA A 74 6.02 -7.01 -15.21
CA ALA A 74 5.94 -6.55 -13.82
C ALA A 74 4.52 -6.60 -13.24
N GLU A 75 3.49 -6.17 -13.98
CA GLU A 75 2.10 -6.25 -13.51
C GLU A 75 1.67 -7.71 -13.27
N GLY A 76 2.05 -8.62 -14.17
CA GLY A 76 1.75 -10.05 -14.04
C GLY A 76 2.48 -10.71 -12.87
N LEU A 77 3.75 -10.35 -12.67
CA LEU A 77 4.54 -10.82 -11.52
C LEU A 77 3.98 -10.32 -10.20
N LEU A 78 3.54 -9.05 -10.14
CA LEU A 78 2.87 -8.50 -8.97
C LEU A 78 1.62 -9.30 -8.63
N LYS A 79 0.78 -9.61 -9.63
CA LYS A 79 -0.40 -10.46 -9.44
C LYS A 79 -0.03 -11.86 -8.95
N GLN A 80 1.07 -12.43 -9.44
CA GLN A 80 1.57 -13.74 -9.01
C GLN A 80 2.04 -13.73 -7.55
N ILE A 81 2.73 -12.68 -7.10
CA ILE A 81 3.20 -12.52 -5.70
C ILE A 81 2.01 -12.53 -4.73
N ILE A 82 0.93 -11.83 -5.08
CA ILE A 82 -0.33 -11.88 -4.34
C ILE A 82 -0.89 -13.31 -4.33
N GLY A 83 -0.95 -13.93 -5.51
CA GLY A 83 -1.33 -15.34 -5.69
C GLY A 83 -2.76 -15.66 -5.27
N ASN A 84 -3.11 -16.95 -5.31
CA ASN A 84 -4.33 -17.45 -4.67
C ASN A 84 -3.96 -17.90 -3.25
N THR A 85 -4.52 -17.21 -2.27
CA THR A 85 -4.31 -17.48 -0.84
C THR A 85 -5.68 -17.49 -0.17
N ASP A 86 -5.83 -18.30 0.87
CA ASP A 86 -7.04 -18.32 1.69
C ASP A 86 -7.15 -17.08 2.60
N ASN A 87 -6.09 -16.25 2.68
CA ASN A 87 -6.16 -14.99 3.43
C ASN A 87 -7.08 -13.99 2.71
N GLU A 88 -8.17 -13.61 3.36
CA GLU A 88 -9.14 -12.63 2.86
C GLU A 88 -8.56 -11.21 2.74
N VAL A 89 -7.52 -10.92 3.53
CA VAL A 89 -6.88 -9.60 3.62
C VAL A 89 -5.37 -9.73 3.44
N ILE A 90 -4.80 -8.85 2.61
CA ILE A 90 -3.38 -8.83 2.29
C ILE A 90 -2.84 -7.41 2.47
N PHE A 91 -1.77 -7.28 3.26
CA PHE A 91 -1.02 -6.04 3.46
C PHE A 91 0.15 -5.98 2.49
N LEU A 92 0.26 -4.86 1.79
CA LEU A 92 1.37 -4.52 0.91
C LEU A 92 2.10 -3.31 1.48
N GLU A 93 3.40 -3.46 1.67
CA GLU A 93 4.31 -2.39 2.10
C GLU A 93 5.51 -2.34 1.16
N HIS A 94 6.26 -1.24 1.20
CA HIS A 94 7.44 -0.99 0.36
C HIS A 94 7.09 -1.07 -1.12
N LEU A 95 6.33 -0.08 -1.58
CA LEU A 95 5.75 -0.01 -2.94
C LEU A 95 6.62 0.76 -3.94
N GLU A 96 7.78 1.28 -3.51
CA GLU A 96 8.62 2.21 -4.26
C GLU A 96 8.99 1.66 -5.64
N ILE A 97 9.25 0.35 -5.75
CA ILE A 97 9.56 -0.31 -7.01
C ILE A 97 8.47 -0.14 -8.07
N LEU A 98 7.20 0.01 -7.67
CA LEU A 98 6.09 0.18 -8.62
C LEU A 98 6.16 1.54 -9.33
N PHE A 99 6.82 2.53 -8.72
CA PHE A 99 6.96 3.89 -9.24
C PHE A 99 8.16 4.05 -10.19
N ASP A 100 9.03 3.03 -10.29
CA ASP A 100 10.13 3.01 -11.24
C ASP A 100 9.59 3.15 -12.67
N ALA A 101 9.90 4.28 -13.31
CA ALA A 101 9.44 4.62 -14.65
C ALA A 101 9.82 3.57 -15.70
N SER A 102 10.89 2.82 -15.46
CA SER A 102 11.38 1.77 -16.33
C SER A 102 10.46 0.55 -16.38
N LEU A 103 9.62 0.34 -15.35
CA LEU A 103 8.59 -0.70 -15.32
C LEU A 103 7.31 -0.30 -16.05
N GLN A 104 7.13 0.98 -16.38
CA GLN A 104 5.96 1.50 -17.10
C GLN A 104 4.62 1.12 -16.46
N LEU A 105 4.60 1.00 -15.13
CA LEU A 105 3.39 0.71 -14.38
C LEU A 105 2.58 1.97 -14.10
N ASP A 106 1.28 1.77 -13.90
CA ASP A 106 0.41 2.70 -13.19
C ASP A 106 0.17 2.11 -11.79
N PRO A 107 0.93 2.54 -10.76
CA PRO A 107 0.92 1.93 -9.44
C PRO A 107 -0.48 1.79 -8.83
N LEU A 108 -1.27 2.88 -8.80
CA LEU A 108 -2.58 2.83 -8.17
C LEU A 108 -3.52 1.92 -8.96
N ARG A 109 -3.48 1.97 -10.30
CA ARG A 109 -4.30 1.09 -11.13
C ARG A 109 -3.94 -0.38 -10.94
N CYS A 110 -2.66 -0.70 -10.77
CA CYS A 110 -2.22 -2.06 -10.43
C CYS A 110 -2.82 -2.50 -9.08
N LEU A 111 -2.72 -1.68 -8.04
CA LEU A 111 -3.27 -1.99 -6.72
C LEU A 111 -4.80 -2.14 -6.74
N GLN A 112 -5.50 -1.26 -7.46
CA GLN A 112 -6.95 -1.33 -7.67
C GLN A 112 -7.39 -2.62 -8.37
N LYS A 113 -6.64 -3.07 -9.40
CA LYS A 113 -6.91 -4.34 -10.09
C LYS A 113 -6.76 -5.54 -9.14
N LEU A 114 -5.77 -5.51 -8.24
CA LEU A 114 -5.56 -6.55 -7.23
C LEU A 114 -6.67 -6.57 -6.17
N ALA A 115 -7.29 -5.41 -5.92
CA ALA A 115 -8.36 -5.24 -4.94
C ALA A 115 -9.78 -5.49 -5.50
N ARG A 116 -9.89 -6.12 -6.67
CA ARG A 116 -11.20 -6.43 -7.29
C ARG A 116 -11.95 -7.54 -6.58
N ASP A 117 -11.25 -8.56 -6.09
CA ASP A 117 -11.83 -9.79 -5.54
C ASP A 117 -11.50 -10.01 -4.05
N ARG A 118 -10.54 -9.26 -3.49
CA ARG A 118 -10.04 -9.43 -2.13
C ARG A 118 -9.66 -8.11 -1.50
N THR A 119 -9.61 -8.07 -0.17
CA THR A 119 -9.24 -6.85 0.54
C THR A 119 -7.72 -6.67 0.49
N ILE A 120 -7.27 -5.57 -0.11
CA ILE A 120 -5.86 -5.17 -0.13
C ILE A 120 -5.69 -3.96 0.77
N VAL A 121 -4.77 -4.04 1.73
CA VAL A 121 -4.32 -2.91 2.53
C VAL A 121 -2.96 -2.49 2.00
N VAL A 122 -2.79 -1.22 1.65
CA VAL A 122 -1.52 -0.69 1.16
C VAL A 122 -0.98 0.36 2.11
N VAL A 123 0.27 0.20 2.51
CA VAL A 123 1.02 1.23 3.23
C VAL A 123 1.62 2.16 2.18
N TRP A 124 1.11 3.38 2.14
CA TRP A 124 1.46 4.34 1.11
C TRP A 124 2.48 5.34 1.64
N SER A 125 3.72 5.25 1.14
CA SER A 125 4.83 6.14 1.46
C SER A 125 4.64 7.53 0.82
N GLY A 126 3.64 8.28 1.27
CA GLY A 126 3.28 9.57 0.70
C GLY A 126 2.13 10.24 1.44
N ASP A 127 1.73 11.40 0.94
CA ASP A 127 0.76 12.27 1.59
C ASP A 127 -0.60 12.24 0.92
N MET A 128 -1.56 12.91 1.56
CA MET A 128 -2.89 13.12 1.02
C MET A 128 -3.25 14.60 1.12
N GLU A 129 -3.58 15.22 -0.02
CA GLU A 129 -3.92 16.63 -0.12
C GLU A 129 -5.06 16.81 -1.13
N ASN A 130 -6.02 17.70 -0.85
CA ASN A 130 -7.09 18.07 -1.80
C ASN A 130 -7.81 16.87 -2.45
N ASN A 131 -8.16 15.86 -1.65
CA ASN A 131 -8.78 14.61 -2.10
C ASN A 131 -7.94 13.78 -3.11
N HIS A 132 -6.62 13.98 -3.10
CA HIS A 132 -5.67 13.21 -3.89
C HIS A 132 -4.68 12.47 -2.99
N LEU A 133 -4.30 11.28 -3.43
CA LEU A 133 -3.19 10.50 -2.92
C LEU A 133 -1.93 10.89 -3.68
N ILE A 134 -0.93 11.37 -2.95
CA ILE A 134 0.31 11.92 -3.50
C ILE A 134 1.47 10.98 -3.17
N TYR A 135 2.33 10.74 -4.16
CA TYR A 135 3.60 10.04 -3.97
C TYR A 135 4.74 10.92 -4.47
N ALA A 136 5.80 11.03 -3.65
CA ALA A 136 6.95 11.93 -3.82
C ALA A 136 6.57 13.42 -3.90
N SER A 137 7.57 14.31 -3.82
CA SER A 137 7.36 15.75 -4.04
C SER A 137 7.21 16.08 -5.54
N ALA A 138 6.53 17.17 -5.87
CA ALA A 138 6.27 17.60 -7.26
C ALA A 138 7.52 17.70 -8.15
N GLU A 139 8.68 18.01 -7.57
CA GLU A 139 9.97 18.12 -8.28
C GLU A 139 10.66 16.78 -8.56
N HIS A 140 10.10 15.66 -8.09
CA HIS A 140 10.66 14.33 -8.31
C HIS A 140 10.09 13.67 -9.58
N PRO A 141 10.92 12.95 -10.37
CA PRO A 141 10.47 12.26 -11.58
C PRO A 141 9.44 11.15 -11.30
N GLU A 142 9.38 10.68 -10.05
CA GLU A 142 8.43 9.68 -9.58
C GLU A 142 7.12 10.28 -9.03
N TYR A 143 6.96 11.62 -9.10
CA TYR A 143 5.77 12.29 -8.62
C TYR A 143 4.49 11.70 -9.24
N LYS A 144 3.54 11.32 -8.39
CA LYS A 144 2.20 10.90 -8.78
C LYS A 144 1.15 11.55 -7.90
N SER A 145 0.03 11.92 -8.52
CA SER A 145 -1.17 12.38 -7.84
C SER A 145 -2.37 11.64 -8.41
N TYR A 146 -3.15 11.01 -7.54
CA TYR A 146 -4.32 10.23 -7.92
C TYR A 146 -5.55 10.70 -7.14
N PRO A 147 -6.71 10.89 -7.79
CA PRO A 147 -7.93 11.17 -7.04
C PRO A 147 -8.29 9.98 -6.14
N ILE A 148 -8.76 10.28 -4.94
CA ILE A 148 -9.34 9.26 -4.06
C ILE A 148 -10.76 8.98 -4.55
N ASP A 149 -10.92 7.84 -5.22
CA ASP A 149 -12.18 7.41 -5.81
C ASP A 149 -12.32 5.88 -5.78
N GLY A 150 -13.43 5.40 -5.22
CA GLY A 150 -13.78 3.98 -5.18
C GLY A 150 -12.98 3.10 -4.19
N PHE A 151 -12.19 3.69 -3.28
CA PHE A 151 -11.44 2.98 -2.23
C PHE A 151 -11.43 3.76 -0.90
N LEU A 152 -11.05 3.08 0.20
CA LEU A 152 -10.98 3.69 1.52
C LEU A 152 -9.59 4.24 1.83
N VAL A 153 -9.53 5.36 2.54
CA VAL A 153 -8.29 5.93 3.09
C VAL A 153 -8.38 5.96 4.61
N VAL A 154 -7.41 5.36 5.29
CA VAL A 154 -7.33 5.31 6.76
C VAL A 154 -6.13 6.12 7.21
N LYS A 155 -6.39 7.30 7.76
CA LYS A 155 -5.36 8.12 8.40
C LYS A 155 -5.06 7.55 9.78
N LEU A 156 -3.78 7.31 10.04
CA LEU A 156 -3.30 7.02 11.39
C LEU A 156 -3.01 8.37 12.03
N GLU A 157 -3.78 8.73 13.06
CA GLU A 157 -3.55 9.96 13.81
C GLU A 157 -2.12 9.93 14.39
N GLN A 158 -1.28 10.85 13.94
CA GLN A 158 -0.12 11.25 14.73
C GLN A 158 -0.61 12.29 15.75
N PRO A 159 -0.14 12.26 17.01
CA PRO A 159 -0.39 13.37 17.91
C PRO A 159 0.15 14.63 17.23
N GLU A 160 -0.71 15.62 17.01
CA GLU A 160 -0.31 16.94 16.54
C GLU A 160 0.84 17.40 17.47
N ALA A 161 2.02 17.64 16.89
CA ALA A 161 2.99 18.46 17.56
C ALA A 161 2.35 19.85 17.62
N ASP A 162 1.81 20.19 18.79
CA ASP A 162 1.29 21.50 19.12
C ASP A 162 2.44 22.51 18.97
N PHE A 163 2.60 23.04 17.76
CA PHE A 163 3.43 24.22 17.50
C PHE A 163 2.58 25.46 17.80
N SER A 164 2.17 25.57 19.06
CA SER A 164 1.68 26.81 19.64
C SER A 164 2.72 27.31 20.64
N GLN A 165 3.64 28.15 20.17
CA GLN A 165 4.09 29.38 20.85
C GLN A 165 5.10 30.16 19.99
#